data_AF-A0A502HV28-F1
#
_entry.id   AF-A0A502HV28-F1
#
_cell.length_a   1.000
_cell.length_b   1.000
_cell.length_c   1.000
_cell.angle_alpha   90.00
_cell.angle_beta   90.00
_cell.angle_gamma   90.00
#
_symmetry.space_group_name_H-M   'P 1'
#
loop_
_entity.id
_entity.type
_entity.pdbx_description
1 polymer ?
#
loop_
_entity_poly.entity_id
_entity_poly.type
_entity_poly.pdbx_seq_one_letter_code
_entity_poly.pdbx_strand_id
1 'polypeptide(L)'
;MTYVGAFANSDIHPDLLIITSIHKPPREAVRLCRLSDGLRLTLPPSRVSVIPDGTGAFEEHMAVEIKKARKLSSSIFAPDSPQSEGGSMDEYLEITSLAEASYRLPAITTYVIQQEYKRFSHPKYSVTDCWRHVCLRCDLFGLKRPSLGFVRSRLGVYSGHLFRAELEQRLQGDKYRIKLKQR
;
A
#
# COMPACT_ATOMS: atom_id res chain seq x y z
N MET A 1 -3.26 9.03 -12.53
CA MET A 1 -1.97 8.64 -13.15
C MET A 1 -1.56 7.29 -12.58
N THR A 2 -1.29 6.29 -13.42
CA THR A 2 -0.83 4.96 -12.99
C THR A 2 0.66 4.99 -12.68
N TYR A 3 1.09 4.30 -11.62
CA TYR A 3 2.50 4.18 -11.25
C TYR A 3 2.75 2.85 -10.54
N VAL A 4 4.01 2.39 -10.55
CA VAL A 4 4.36 1.11 -9.92
C VAL A 4 4.26 1.25 -8.40
N GLY A 5 3.57 0.33 -7.74
CA GLY A 5 3.25 0.40 -6.32
C GLY A 5 1.92 1.08 -5.98
N ALA A 6 1.20 1.57 -6.98
CA ALA A 6 -0.15 2.06 -6.73
C ALA A 6 -1.08 0.88 -6.39
N PHE A 7 -1.93 1.08 -5.39
CA PHE A 7 -3.11 0.26 -5.18
C PHE A 7 -4.20 0.71 -6.16
N ALA A 8 -4.86 -0.25 -6.79
CA ALA A 8 -5.76 0.01 -7.89
C ALA A 8 -6.89 -1.01 -7.93
N ASN A 9 -7.96 -0.63 -8.64
CA ASN A 9 -9.01 -1.54 -9.08
C ASN A 9 -8.98 -1.62 -10.61
N SER A 10 -9.71 -2.58 -11.15
CA SER A 10 -9.96 -2.68 -12.59
C SER A 10 -11.46 -2.69 -12.88
N ASP A 11 -11.83 -2.40 -14.11
CA ASP A 11 -13.22 -2.49 -14.59
C ASP A 11 -13.76 -3.94 -14.60
N ILE A 12 -12.89 -4.95 -14.59
CA ILE A 12 -13.26 -6.38 -14.58
C ILE A 12 -13.28 -6.98 -13.16
N HIS A 13 -12.46 -6.44 -12.26
CA HIS A 13 -12.29 -6.95 -10.90
C HIS A 13 -12.35 -5.81 -9.87
N PRO A 14 -13.34 -5.83 -8.95
CA PRO A 14 -13.45 -4.84 -7.88
C PRO A 14 -12.47 -5.08 -6.73
N ASP A 15 -11.77 -6.22 -6.74
CA ASP A 15 -10.79 -6.57 -5.72
C ASP A 15 -9.58 -5.65 -5.74
N LEU A 16 -8.93 -5.51 -4.59
CA LEU A 16 -7.72 -4.72 -4.44
C LEU A 16 -6.56 -5.36 -5.22
N LEU A 17 -6.00 -4.59 -6.14
CA LEU A 17 -4.83 -4.93 -6.95
C LEU A 17 -3.65 -4.03 -6.57
N ILE A 18 -2.43 -4.54 -6.75
CA ILE A 18 -1.22 -3.71 -6.77
C ILE A 18 -0.61 -3.68 -8.17
N ILE A 19 -0.21 -2.48 -8.63
CA ILE A 19 0.57 -2.32 -9.86
C ILE A 19 2.01 -2.80 -9.61
N THR A 20 2.39 -3.89 -10.25
CA THR A 20 3.71 -4.53 -10.08
C THR A 20 4.74 -4.03 -11.09
N SER A 21 4.32 -3.70 -12.32
CA SER A 21 5.15 -3.05 -13.34
C SER A 21 4.30 -2.33 -14.39
N ILE A 22 4.93 -1.40 -15.11
CA ILE A 22 4.34 -0.69 -16.25
C ILE A 22 5.29 -0.84 -17.43
N HIS A 23 4.77 -1.35 -18.54
CA HIS A 23 5.48 -1.43 -19.82
C HIS A 23 5.21 -0.15 -20.61
N LYS A 24 6.29 0.45 -21.12
CA LYS A 24 6.25 1.65 -21.96
C LYS A 24 5.99 1.27 -23.44
N PRO A 25 5.70 2.24 -24.32
CA PRO A 25 5.35 2.01 -25.73
C PRO A 25 6.29 1.02 -26.46
N PRO A 26 5.80 0.31 -27.50
CA PRO A 26 4.59 0.58 -28.30
C PRO A 26 3.29 -0.07 -27.82
N ARG A 27 3.33 -0.98 -26.85
CA ARG A 27 2.14 -1.57 -26.22
C ARG A 27 2.16 -1.26 -24.74
N GLU A 28 1.59 -0.11 -24.37
CA GLU A 28 1.47 0.25 -22.96
C GLU A 28 0.59 -0.75 -22.23
N ALA A 29 1.15 -1.35 -21.18
CA ALA A 29 0.45 -2.36 -20.39
C ALA A 29 0.86 -2.25 -18.92
N VAL A 30 -0.10 -2.47 -18.05
CA VAL A 30 0.05 -2.44 -16.59
C VAL A 30 -0.08 -3.86 -16.08
N ARG A 31 0.96 -4.35 -15.39
CA ARG A 31 0.93 -5.65 -14.73
C ARG A 31 0.44 -5.48 -13.30
N LEU A 32 -0.61 -6.20 -12.96
CA LEU A 32 -1.30 -6.12 -11.67
C LEU A 32 -1.21 -7.48 -10.97
N CYS A 33 -1.21 -7.46 -9.64
CA CYS A 33 -1.40 -8.65 -8.83
C CYS A 33 -2.57 -8.42 -7.88
N ARG A 34 -3.53 -9.33 -7.87
CA ARG A 34 -4.64 -9.32 -6.93
C ARG A 34 -4.19 -9.82 -5.57
N LEU A 35 -4.61 -9.13 -4.51
CA LEU A 35 -4.16 -9.45 -3.15
C LEU A 35 -4.97 -10.55 -2.46
N SER A 36 -6.20 -10.81 -2.92
CA SER A 36 -7.00 -11.90 -2.39
C SER A 36 -6.38 -13.27 -2.69
N ASP A 37 -5.98 -13.52 -3.95
CA ASP A 37 -5.57 -14.86 -4.42
C ASP A 37 -4.29 -14.90 -5.27
N GLY A 38 -3.65 -13.76 -5.52
CA GLY A 38 -2.42 -13.69 -6.30
C GLY A 38 -2.63 -13.70 -7.82
N LEU A 39 -3.87 -13.57 -8.32
CA LEU A 39 -4.15 -13.50 -9.75
C LEU A 39 -3.34 -12.37 -10.41
N ARG A 40 -2.57 -12.71 -11.44
CA ARG A 40 -1.75 -11.75 -12.20
C ARG A 40 -2.48 -11.34 -13.46
N LEU A 41 -2.67 -10.03 -13.63
CA LEU A 41 -3.36 -9.46 -14.78
C LEU A 41 -2.41 -8.56 -15.57
N THR A 42 -2.65 -8.45 -16.88
CA THR A 42 -2.00 -7.47 -17.75
C THR A 42 -3.09 -6.70 -18.46
N LEU A 43 -3.27 -5.43 -18.12
CA LEU A 43 -4.36 -4.60 -18.63
C LEU A 43 -3.82 -3.32 -19.29
N PRO A 44 -4.52 -2.78 -20.31
CA PRO A 44 -4.26 -1.42 -20.78
C PRO A 44 -4.42 -0.40 -19.65
N PRO A 45 -3.64 0.70 -19.62
CA PRO A 45 -3.76 1.73 -18.58
C PRO A 45 -5.16 2.31 -18.43
N SER A 46 -5.94 2.40 -19.52
CA SER A 46 -7.33 2.90 -19.53
C SER A 46 -8.31 2.06 -18.72
N ARG A 47 -7.95 0.81 -18.38
CA ARG A 47 -8.77 -0.13 -17.61
C ARG A 47 -8.37 -0.20 -16.13
N VAL A 48 -7.41 0.63 -15.71
CA VAL A 48 -6.82 0.61 -14.37
C VAL A 48 -7.11 1.92 -13.67
N SER A 49 -7.81 1.84 -12.55
CA SER A 49 -8.16 2.99 -11.72
C SER A 49 -7.34 2.94 -10.43
N VAL A 50 -6.39 3.87 -10.29
CA VAL A 50 -5.62 4.03 -9.03
C VAL A 50 -6.52 4.57 -7.94
N ILE A 51 -6.50 3.93 -6.77
CA ILE A 51 -7.28 4.33 -5.61
C ILE A 51 -6.61 5.58 -4.97
N PRO A 52 -7.35 6.68 -4.74
CA PRO A 52 -6.78 7.89 -4.14
C PRO A 52 -6.15 7.67 -2.76
N ASP A 53 -6.82 6.91 -1.89
CA ASP A 53 -6.26 6.43 -0.62
C ASP A 53 -5.90 4.94 -0.71
N GLY A 54 -4.85 4.64 -1.47
CA GLY A 54 -4.37 3.28 -1.62
C GLY A 54 -3.89 2.63 -0.31
N THR A 55 -3.32 3.43 0.60
CA THR A 55 -2.88 2.95 1.91
C THR A 55 -4.05 2.52 2.79
N GLY A 56 -5.13 3.32 2.84
CA GLY A 56 -6.34 2.96 3.57
C GLY A 56 -7.03 1.73 2.98
N ALA A 57 -7.12 1.62 1.65
CA ALA A 57 -7.66 0.43 0.98
C ALA A 57 -6.85 -0.83 1.31
N PHE A 58 -5.53 -0.74 1.43
CA PHE A 58 -4.69 -1.85 1.87
C PHE A 58 -4.93 -2.22 3.34
N GLU A 59 -5.11 -1.24 4.23
CA GLU A 59 -5.48 -1.48 5.63
C GLU A 59 -6.83 -2.18 5.78
N GLU A 60 -7.82 -1.78 4.98
CA GLU A 60 -9.12 -2.47 4.91
C GLU A 60 -8.95 -3.93 4.44
N HIS A 61 -8.12 -4.16 3.42
CA HIS A 61 -7.80 -5.51 2.95
C HIS A 61 -7.15 -6.35 4.06
N MET A 62 -6.16 -5.80 4.79
CA MET A 62 -5.54 -6.50 5.92
C MET A 62 -6.59 -6.87 6.97
N ALA A 63 -7.45 -5.93 7.37
CA ALA A 63 -8.49 -6.16 8.37
C ALA A 63 -9.49 -7.25 7.94
N VAL A 64 -9.87 -7.28 6.65
CA VAL A 64 -10.75 -8.32 6.09
C VAL A 64 -10.09 -9.69 6.15
N GLU A 65 -8.82 -9.81 5.74
CA GLU A 65 -8.09 -11.08 5.75
C GLU A 65 -7.84 -11.59 7.18
N ILE A 66 -7.49 -10.70 8.12
CA ILE A 66 -7.39 -11.01 9.54
C ILE A 66 -8.71 -11.54 10.08
N LYS A 67 -9.81 -10.84 9.80
CA LYS A 67 -11.15 -11.27 10.24
C LYS A 67 -11.55 -12.63 9.68
N LYS A 68 -11.17 -12.94 8.43
CA LYS A 68 -11.39 -14.26 7.82
C LYS A 68 -10.58 -15.35 8.53
N ALA A 69 -9.29 -15.11 8.75
CA ALA A 69 -8.41 -16.05 9.44
C ALA A 69 -8.89 -16.35 10.86
N ARG A 70 -9.28 -15.32 11.62
CA ARG A 70 -9.85 -15.48 12.97
C ARG A 70 -11.14 -16.29 12.99
N LYS A 71 -12.01 -16.11 11.99
CA LYS A 71 -13.25 -16.92 11.87
C LYS A 71 -12.92 -18.38 11.60
N LEU A 72 -11.99 -18.65 10.69
CA LEU A 72 -11.54 -20.00 10.37
C LEU A 72 -10.90 -20.68 11.59
N SER A 73 -10.05 -19.98 12.34
CA SER A 73 -9.42 -20.55 13.55
C SER A 73 -10.44 -20.83 14.65
N SER A 74 -11.39 -19.90 14.88
CA SER A 74 -12.47 -20.10 15.86
C SER A 74 -13.42 -21.26 15.53
N SER A 75 -13.51 -21.66 14.25
CA SER A 75 -14.30 -22.82 13.84
C SER A 75 -13.55 -24.15 13.99
N ILE A 76 -12.23 -24.12 14.17
CA ILE A 76 -11.37 -25.31 14.21
C ILE A 76 -10.84 -25.58 15.62
N PHE A 77 -10.66 -24.55 16.46
CA PHE A 77 -10.13 -24.67 17.82
C PHE A 77 -11.05 -23.97 18.84
N ALA A 78 -11.33 -24.64 19.97
CA ALA A 78 -11.84 -24.00 21.17
C ALA A 78 -10.83 -22.92 21.64
N PRO A 79 -11.29 -21.83 22.28
CA PRO A 79 -10.52 -20.59 22.35
C PRO A 79 -9.47 -20.64 23.47
N ASP A 80 -8.30 -21.25 23.21
CA ASP A 80 -7.19 -21.27 24.18
C ASP A 80 -5.84 -20.82 23.60
N SER A 81 -5.81 -20.13 22.47
CA SER A 81 -4.59 -19.45 22.01
C SER A 81 -4.61 -17.97 22.41
N PRO A 82 -3.62 -17.47 23.16
CA PRO A 82 -3.54 -16.05 23.49
C PRO A 82 -3.53 -15.25 22.19
N GLN A 83 -4.43 -14.26 22.10
CA GLN A 83 -4.41 -13.29 21.02
C GLN A 83 -3.01 -12.66 21.03
N SER A 84 -2.23 -12.88 19.97
CA SER A 84 -0.90 -12.28 19.87
C SER A 84 -1.05 -10.77 20.07
N GLU A 85 -0.31 -10.21 21.01
CA GLU A 85 -0.23 -8.76 21.27
C GLU A 85 0.51 -8.00 20.13
N GLY A 86 0.64 -8.61 18.95
CA GLY A 86 1.20 -8.01 17.74
C GLY A 86 0.23 -7.01 17.10
N GLY A 87 0.78 -5.98 16.46
CA GLY A 87 -0.02 -5.03 15.70
C GLY A 87 -0.72 -5.69 14.51
N SER A 88 -1.69 -5.02 13.89
CA SER A 88 -2.42 -5.54 12.72
C SER A 88 -1.51 -5.99 11.57
N MET A 89 -0.32 -5.42 11.44
CA MET A 89 0.69 -5.84 10.46
C MET A 89 1.33 -7.19 10.81
N ASP A 90 1.64 -7.44 12.08
CA ASP A 90 2.31 -8.67 12.52
C ASP A 90 1.39 -9.88 12.30
N GLU A 91 0.12 -9.74 12.67
CA GLU A 91 -0.90 -10.77 12.43
C GLU A 91 -1.12 -11.00 10.92
N TYR A 92 -1.15 -9.92 10.12
CA TYR A 92 -1.29 -10.05 8.66
C TYR A 92 -0.08 -10.74 8.01
N LEU A 93 1.13 -10.51 8.51
CA LEU A 93 2.35 -11.18 8.08
C LEU A 93 2.32 -12.67 8.43
N GLU A 94 1.88 -13.01 9.65
CA GLU A 94 1.72 -14.39 10.08
C GLU A 94 0.71 -15.14 9.20
N ILE A 95 -0.48 -14.56 8.97
CA ILE A 95 -1.49 -15.13 8.07
C ILE A 95 -0.94 -15.29 6.66
N THR A 96 -0.20 -14.31 6.16
CA THR A 96 0.43 -14.36 4.83
C THR A 96 1.44 -15.49 4.73
N SER A 97 2.23 -15.73 5.79
CA SER A 97 3.19 -16.82 5.86
C SER A 97 2.49 -18.18 5.92
N LEU A 98 1.50 -18.33 6.80
CA LEU A 98 0.74 -19.58 6.98
C LEU A 98 -0.03 -19.98 5.72
N ALA A 99 -0.56 -19.02 4.98
CA ALA A 99 -1.27 -19.25 3.72
C ALA A 99 -0.34 -19.39 2.50
N GLU A 100 0.99 -19.37 2.69
CA GLU A 100 2.00 -19.34 1.62
C GLU A 100 1.77 -18.24 0.57
N ALA A 101 1.12 -17.14 0.96
CA ALA A 101 0.65 -16.07 0.10
C ALA A 101 1.77 -15.05 -0.24
N SER A 102 2.93 -15.56 -0.68
CA SER A 102 4.13 -14.77 -0.97
C SER A 102 3.92 -13.64 -2.00
N TYR A 103 2.88 -13.75 -2.83
CA TYR A 103 2.46 -12.69 -3.77
C TYR A 103 2.01 -11.39 -3.08
N ARG A 104 1.69 -11.43 -1.78
CA ARG A 104 1.34 -10.23 -0.97
C ARG A 104 2.56 -9.43 -0.53
N LEU A 105 3.75 -10.05 -0.46
CA LEU A 105 4.97 -9.41 0.06
C LEU A 105 5.35 -8.11 -0.68
N PRO A 106 5.25 -8.00 -2.01
CA PRO A 106 5.48 -6.74 -2.71
C PRO A 106 4.51 -5.63 -2.30
N ALA A 107 3.25 -5.97 -1.99
CA ALA A 107 2.24 -5.01 -1.54
C ALA A 107 2.49 -4.57 -0.10
N ILE A 108 2.79 -5.50 0.79
CA ILE A 108 3.20 -5.22 2.17
C ILE A 108 4.40 -4.28 2.19
N THR A 109 5.46 -4.61 1.43
CA THR A 109 6.66 -3.76 1.36
C THR A 109 6.34 -2.38 0.79
N THR A 110 5.45 -2.30 -0.20
CA THR A 110 5.01 -1.02 -0.78
C THR A 110 4.22 -0.18 0.22
N TYR A 111 3.33 -0.80 1.00
CA TYR A 111 2.62 -0.14 2.09
C TYR A 111 3.59 0.43 3.13
N VAL A 112 4.58 -0.34 3.56
CA VAL A 112 5.63 0.13 4.50
C VAL A 112 6.38 1.33 3.92
N ILE A 113 6.78 1.28 2.65
CA ILE A 113 7.43 2.42 1.96
C ILE A 113 6.55 3.67 2.00
N GLN A 114 5.27 3.54 1.68
CA GLN A 114 4.33 4.66 1.63
C GLN A 114 4.07 5.25 3.02
N GLN A 115 3.91 4.41 4.04
CA GLN A 115 3.73 4.84 5.43
C GLN A 115 4.96 5.56 5.99
N GLU A 116 6.15 5.00 5.80
CA GLU A 116 7.41 5.62 6.24
C GLU A 116 7.65 6.95 5.52
N TYR A 117 7.28 7.03 4.23
CA TYR A 117 7.38 8.29 3.49
C TYR A 117 6.41 9.34 4.00
N LYS A 118 5.15 8.97 4.24
CA LYS A 118 4.11 9.87 4.78
C LYS A 118 4.47 10.37 6.18
N ARG A 119 4.98 9.50 7.05
CA ARG A 119 5.33 9.82 8.44
C ARG A 119 6.42 10.88 8.57
N PHE A 120 7.43 10.81 7.71
CA PHE A 120 8.60 11.70 7.75
C PHE A 120 8.60 12.69 6.57
N SER A 121 7.48 12.89 5.89
CA SER A 121 7.38 13.76 4.72
C SER A 121 7.73 15.21 5.10
N HIS A 122 8.96 15.63 4.80
CA HIS A 122 9.43 17.00 4.94
C HIS A 122 10.39 17.34 3.79
N PRO A 123 10.63 18.63 3.47
CA PRO A 123 11.35 19.01 2.25
C PRO A 123 12.79 18.48 2.10
N LYS A 124 13.41 18.06 3.20
CA LYS A 124 14.77 17.50 3.23
C LYS A 124 14.80 15.96 3.29
N TYR A 125 13.64 15.32 3.41
CA TYR A 125 13.55 13.88 3.54
C TYR A 125 13.81 13.23 2.18
N SER A 126 14.95 12.56 2.06
CA SER A 126 15.36 11.98 0.78
C SER A 126 14.80 10.57 0.61
N VAL A 127 14.74 10.10 -0.64
CA VAL A 127 14.42 8.69 -0.92
C VAL A 127 15.43 7.73 -0.27
N THR A 128 16.68 8.17 -0.10
CA THR A 128 17.72 7.37 0.57
C THR A 128 17.41 7.23 2.06
N ASP A 129 16.94 8.29 2.71
CA ASP A 129 16.55 8.24 4.13
C ASP A 129 15.31 7.37 4.32
N CYS A 130 14.31 7.51 3.45
CA CYS A 130 13.16 6.61 3.42
C CYS A 130 13.58 5.14 3.25
N TRP A 131 14.49 4.84 2.33
CA TRP A 131 15.00 3.48 2.16
C TRP A 131 15.68 2.94 3.43
N ARG A 132 16.47 3.74 4.14
CA ARG A 132 17.08 3.34 5.42
C ARG A 132 16.02 3.00 6.47
N HIS A 133 15.01 3.86 6.63
CA HIS A 133 13.92 3.62 7.58
C HIS A 133 13.09 2.39 7.22
N VAL A 134 12.78 2.21 5.94
CA VAL A 134 12.07 1.02 5.45
C VAL A 134 12.89 -0.24 5.71
N CYS A 135 14.21 -0.24 5.50
CA CYS A 135 15.05 -1.40 5.83
C CYS A 135 14.95 -1.77 7.32
N LEU A 136 15.06 -0.78 8.21
CA LEU A 136 14.89 -1.00 9.66
C LEU A 136 13.50 -1.55 9.99
N ARG A 137 12.45 -1.02 9.35
CA ARG A 137 11.07 -1.49 9.55
C ARG A 137 10.87 -2.91 9.02
N CYS A 138 11.45 -3.25 7.88
CA CYS A 138 11.44 -4.60 7.33
C CYS A 138 12.15 -5.59 8.26
N ASP A 139 13.26 -5.21 8.89
CA ASP A 139 13.95 -6.08 9.85
C ASP A 139 13.06 -6.39 11.07
N LEU A 140 12.33 -5.40 11.58
CA LEU A 140 11.37 -5.59 12.68
C LEU A 140 10.22 -6.54 12.30
N PHE A 141 9.79 -6.49 11.05
CA PHE A 141 8.71 -7.32 10.51
C PHE A 141 9.18 -8.66 9.93
N GLY A 142 10.46 -9.00 10.02
CA GLY A 142 11.01 -10.23 9.41
C GLY A 142 10.92 -10.25 7.87
N LEU A 143 10.75 -9.09 7.23
CA LEU A 143 10.68 -8.94 5.78
C LEU A 143 12.08 -8.81 5.16
N LYS A 144 12.24 -9.29 3.93
CA LYS A 144 13.48 -9.07 3.17
C LYS A 144 13.68 -7.57 2.91
N ARG A 145 14.87 -7.06 3.25
CA ARG A 145 15.26 -5.67 2.97
C ARG A 145 15.09 -5.33 1.48
N PRO A 146 14.35 -4.26 1.14
CA PRO A 146 14.21 -3.84 -0.24
C PRO A 146 15.49 -3.16 -0.74
N SER A 147 15.72 -3.22 -2.05
CA SER A 147 16.77 -2.41 -2.68
C SER A 147 16.33 -0.94 -2.77
N LEU A 148 17.31 -0.03 -2.84
CA LEU A 148 17.04 1.39 -3.06
C LEU A 148 16.28 1.64 -4.37
N GLY A 149 16.58 0.85 -5.42
CA GLY A 149 15.87 0.90 -6.70
C GLY A 149 14.39 0.52 -6.57
N PHE A 150 14.09 -0.48 -5.74
CA PHE A 150 12.71 -0.86 -5.42
C PHE A 150 11.96 0.31 -4.76
N VAL A 151 12.53 0.91 -3.70
CA VAL A 151 11.93 2.06 -3.00
C VAL A 151 11.70 3.24 -3.94
N ARG A 152 12.71 3.62 -4.75
CA ARG A 152 12.59 4.69 -5.76
C ARG A 152 11.42 4.45 -6.72
N SER A 153 11.28 3.22 -7.21
CA SER A 153 10.22 2.89 -8.18
C SER A 153 8.81 3.04 -7.60
N ARG A 154 8.65 2.81 -6.28
CA ARG A 154 7.38 2.91 -5.56
C ARG A 154 7.04 4.33 -5.12
N LEU A 155 8.05 5.16 -4.88
CA LEU A 155 7.88 6.56 -4.49
C LEU A 155 7.78 7.55 -5.65
N GLY A 156 8.28 7.20 -6.84
CA GLY A 156 8.52 8.16 -7.93
C GLY A 156 7.36 9.08 -8.28
N VAL A 157 6.13 8.54 -8.40
CA VAL A 157 4.91 9.35 -8.65
C VAL A 157 4.11 9.59 -7.36
N TYR A 158 4.28 8.71 -6.36
CA TYR A 158 3.60 8.81 -5.06
C TYR A 158 3.97 10.08 -4.29
N SER A 159 5.25 10.49 -4.31
CA SER A 159 5.69 11.75 -3.69
C SER A 159 5.00 12.98 -4.29
N GLY A 160 4.79 12.98 -5.61
CA GLY A 160 4.03 14.02 -6.30
C GLY A 160 2.53 14.00 -5.96
N HIS A 161 1.96 12.83 -5.71
CA HIS A 161 0.56 12.69 -5.29
C HIS A 161 0.32 13.24 -3.88
N LEU A 162 1.19 12.90 -2.92
CA LEU A 162 1.13 13.45 -1.56
C LEU A 162 1.28 14.98 -1.55
N PHE A 163 2.25 15.51 -2.30
CA PHE A 163 2.43 16.96 -2.39
C PHE A 163 1.20 17.68 -2.96
N ARG A 164 0.55 17.11 -3.99
CA ARG A 164 -0.70 17.68 -4.54
C ARG A 164 -1.86 17.59 -3.54
N ALA A 165 -2.02 16.46 -2.87
CA ALA A 165 -3.06 16.29 -1.86
C ALA A 165 -2.89 17.26 -0.68
N GLU A 166 -1.66 17.44 -0.17
CA GLU A 166 -1.34 18.42 0.87
C GLU A 166 -1.58 19.86 0.40
N LEU A 167 -1.20 20.19 -0.86
CA LEU A 167 -1.44 21.49 -1.45
C LEU A 167 -2.94 21.78 -1.59
N GLU A 168 -3.73 20.82 -2.06
CA GLU A 168 -5.19 20.94 -2.19
C GLU A 168 -5.88 21.12 -0.84
N GLN A 169 -5.45 20.38 0.19
CA GLN A 169 -5.93 20.56 1.56
C GLN A 169 -5.58 21.94 2.12
N ARG A 170 -4.35 22.43 1.89
CA ARG A 170 -3.94 23.79 2.29
C ARG A 170 -4.76 24.86 1.58
N LEU A 171 -4.95 24.72 0.27
CA LEU A 171 -5.75 25.66 -0.54
C LEU A 171 -7.23 25.65 -0.16
N GLN A 172 -7.80 24.50 0.21
CA GLN A 172 -9.15 24.42 0.78
C GLN A 172 -9.19 25.09 2.16
N GLY A 173 -8.25 24.79 3.05
CA GLY A 173 -8.13 25.44 4.37
C GLY A 173 -8.03 26.96 4.29
N ASP A 174 -7.25 27.49 3.35
CA ASP A 174 -7.11 28.93 3.14
C ASP A 174 -8.39 29.58 2.57
N LYS A 175 -9.14 28.88 1.70
CA LYS A 175 -10.46 29.36 1.24
C LYS A 175 -11.46 29.53 2.40
N TYR A 176 -11.41 28.67 3.42
CA TYR A 176 -12.24 28.83 4.62
C TYR A 176 -11.70 29.91 5.57
N ARG A 177 -10.38 30.12 5.62
CA ARG A 177 -9.74 31.15 6.45
C ARG A 177 -9.98 32.57 5.95
N ILE A 178 -10.08 32.77 4.62
CA ILE A 178 -10.40 34.07 4.01
C ILE A 178 -11.88 34.45 4.26
N LYS A 179 -12.81 33.48 4.23
CA LYS A 179 -14.22 33.72 4.53
C LYS A 179 -14.49 34.08 6.00
N LEU A 180 -13.67 33.60 6.93
CA LEU A 180 -13.82 33.89 8.37
C LEU A 180 -13.31 35.28 8.78
N LYS A 181 -12.47 35.93 7.97
CA LYS A 181 -11.96 37.29 8.24
C LYS A 181 -12.84 38.42 7.68
N GLN A 182 -13.99 38.10 7.10
CA GLN A 182 -14.94 39.08 6.53
C GLN A 182 -16.25 39.19 7.33
N ARG A 183 -16.23 38.89 8.63
CA ARG A 183 -17.36 39.13 9.54
C ARG A 183 -16.98 40.09 10.65
#